data_AF-A0A7S1C8Z2-F1
#
_entry.id   AF-A0A7S1C8Z2-F1
#
_cell.length_a   1.000
_cell.length_b   1.000
_cell.length_c   1.000
_cell.angle_alpha   90.00
_cell.angle_beta   90.00
_cell.angle_gamma   90.00
#
_symmetry.space_group_name_H-M   'P 1'
#
loop_
_entity.id
_entity.type
_entity.pdbx_description
1 polymer ?
#
loop_
_entity_poly.entity_id
_entity_poly.type
_entity_poly.pdbx_seq_one_letter_code
_entity_poly.pdbx_strand_id
1 'polypeptide(L)'
;PPAAMASWFRSSEMVYANLVVQDHVARDCVIKLGELGAVQFTDLNGDAAAFQRRFTTFIRRCDEAERVLRYLDVEMRREGVEPAEADLDQFDAWLQREERAATIAHGGASLLEVWEARLSKHEAELQQMSEYRESLVRVCV
;
A
#
# COMPACT_ATOMS: atom_id res chain seq x y z
N PRO A 1 29.27 19.45 10.01
CA PRO A 1 29.38 20.73 9.26
C PRO A 1 27.96 21.35 9.18
N PRO A 2 27.79 22.63 9.56
CA PRO A 2 26.49 23.27 9.59
C PRO A 2 25.97 23.46 8.16
N ALA A 3 24.66 23.25 8.01
CA ALA A 3 23.90 23.20 6.76
C ALA A 3 24.24 24.34 5.79
N ALA A 4 24.74 23.98 4.60
CA ALA A 4 24.68 24.85 3.44
C ALA A 4 23.21 25.05 3.08
N MET A 5 22.65 26.20 3.46
CA MET A 5 21.32 26.62 3.02
C MET A 5 21.25 26.60 1.49
N ALA A 6 20.24 25.92 0.95
CA ALA A 6 19.98 25.87 -0.48
C ALA A 6 19.89 27.28 -1.06
N SER A 7 20.73 27.60 -2.04
CA SER A 7 20.64 28.85 -2.80
C SER A 7 19.74 28.63 -4.02
N TRP A 8 18.89 29.58 -4.38
CA TRP A 8 18.06 29.45 -5.58
C TRP A 8 18.87 29.37 -6.90
N PHE A 9 20.15 29.73 -6.86
CA PHE A 9 20.98 29.84 -8.07
C PHE A 9 21.84 28.60 -8.35
N ARG A 10 21.98 27.67 -7.39
CA ARG A 10 22.83 26.47 -7.48
C ARG A 10 22.21 25.31 -6.73
N SER A 11 22.41 24.10 -7.24
CA SER A 11 21.98 22.86 -6.57
C SER A 11 22.62 22.71 -5.19
N SER A 12 21.88 22.10 -4.26
CA SER A 12 22.43 21.69 -2.97
C SER A 12 23.54 20.66 -3.15
N GLU A 13 24.49 20.66 -2.23
CA GLU A 13 25.53 19.62 -2.17
C GLU A 13 24.88 18.26 -1.87
N MET A 14 25.24 17.24 -2.65
CA MET A 14 24.71 15.88 -2.53
C MET A 14 25.83 14.92 -2.14
N VAL A 15 25.52 13.95 -1.29
CA VAL A 15 26.47 12.92 -0.86
C VAL A 15 25.95 11.56 -1.29
N TYR A 16 26.82 10.76 -1.91
CA TYR A 16 26.55 9.36 -2.19
C TYR A 16 27.03 8.51 -1.01
N ALA A 17 26.12 7.72 -0.42
CA ALA A 17 26.40 6.87 0.72
C ALA A 17 25.89 5.46 0.49
N ASN A 18 26.60 4.47 1.04
CA ASN A 18 26.18 3.07 1.01
C ASN A 18 25.44 2.74 2.30
N LEU A 19 24.22 2.22 2.18
CA LEU A 19 23.39 1.81 3.30
C LEU A 19 23.39 0.28 3.42
N VAL A 20 23.90 -0.24 4.54
CA VAL A 20 23.89 -1.68 4.85
C VAL A 20 22.88 -1.94 5.95
N VAL A 21 21.86 -2.74 5.65
CA VAL A 21 20.74 -3.01 6.58
C VAL A 21 20.57 -4.51 6.76
N GLN A 22 20.26 -4.91 7.99
CA GLN A 22 19.89 -6.30 8.29
C GLN A 22 18.45 -6.57 7.83
N ASP A 23 18.19 -7.78 7.33
CA ASP A 23 16.93 -8.10 6.67
C ASP A 23 15.68 -7.86 7.53
N HIS A 24 15.76 -8.22 8.82
CA HIS A 24 14.64 -8.10 9.76
C HIS A 24 14.26 -6.66 10.13
N VAL A 25 15.15 -5.68 9.92
CA VAL A 25 14.88 -4.25 10.16
C VAL A 25 14.75 -3.45 8.85
N ALA A 26 14.95 -4.09 7.69
CA ALA A 26 14.98 -3.42 6.41
C ALA A 26 13.69 -2.65 6.12
N ARG A 27 12.52 -3.25 6.40
CA ARG A 27 11.21 -2.61 6.22
C ARG A 27 11.10 -1.33 7.04
N ASP A 28 11.39 -1.40 8.34
CA ASP A 28 11.23 -0.26 9.25
C ASP A 28 12.23 0.85 8.95
N CYS A 29 13.46 0.50 8.55
CA CYS A 29 14.44 1.47 8.08
C CYS A 29 13.95 2.22 6.84
N VAL A 30 13.40 1.51 5.84
CA VAL A 30 12.92 2.14 4.60
C VAL A 30 11.72 3.05 4.88
N ILE A 31 10.80 2.66 5.77
CA ILE A 31 9.67 3.50 6.18
C ILE A 31 10.16 4.82 6.77
N LYS A 32 11.07 4.76 7.76
CA LYS A 32 11.65 5.96 8.39
C LYS A 32 12.42 6.85 7.40
N LEU A 33 13.13 6.24 6.45
CA LEU A 33 13.81 7.00 5.39
C LEU A 33 12.83 7.67 4.43
N GLY A 34 11.70 7.03 4.16
CA GLY A 34 10.60 7.60 3.37
C GLY A 34 9.96 8.80 4.07
N GLU A 35 9.71 8.70 5.38
CA GLU A 35 9.18 9.80 6.20
C GLU A 35 10.12 11.01 6.23
N LEU A 36 11.44 10.79 6.24
CA LEU A 36 12.43 11.86 6.18
C LEU A 36 12.46 12.58 4.82
N GLY A 37 12.10 11.90 3.72
CA GLY A 37 12.01 12.49 2.37
C GLY A 37 13.33 13.04 1.80
N ALA A 38 14.48 12.67 2.38
CA ALA A 38 15.79 13.27 2.08
C ALA A 38 16.74 12.33 1.32
N VAL A 39 16.27 11.15 0.90
CA VAL A 39 17.11 10.10 0.29
C VAL A 39 16.57 9.73 -1.08
N GLN A 40 17.46 9.65 -2.06
CA GLN A 40 17.19 9.10 -3.38
C GLN A 40 17.93 7.76 -3.52
N PHE A 41 17.19 6.68 -3.75
CA PHE A 41 17.77 5.36 -3.98
C PHE A 41 18.24 5.19 -5.43
N THR A 42 19.38 4.53 -5.61
CA THR A 42 19.90 4.12 -6.92
C THR A 42 19.69 2.62 -7.11
N ASP A 43 19.20 2.20 -8.29
CA ASP A 43 19.05 0.77 -8.58
C ASP A 43 20.40 0.11 -8.79
N LEU A 44 20.80 -0.75 -7.85
CA LEU A 44 22.03 -1.55 -7.95
C LEU A 44 21.84 -2.81 -8.80
N ASN A 45 20.60 -3.23 -9.07
CA ASN A 45 20.26 -4.48 -9.76
C ASN A 45 19.69 -4.22 -11.17
N GLY A 46 20.23 -3.25 -11.90
CA GLY A 46 19.75 -2.84 -13.23
C GLY A 46 19.70 -3.97 -14.26
N ASP A 47 20.63 -4.94 -14.17
CA ASP A 47 20.72 -6.08 -15.09
C ASP A 47 19.77 -7.23 -14.75
N ALA A 48 19.21 -7.24 -13.54
CA ALA A 48 18.30 -8.30 -13.10
C ALA A 48 16.88 -8.03 -13.61
N ALA A 49 16.31 -9.00 -14.33
CA ALA A 49 14.94 -8.92 -14.81
C ALA A 49 13.95 -8.76 -13.65
N ALA A 50 12.90 -7.96 -13.85
CA ALA A 50 11.96 -7.59 -12.80
C ALA A 50 11.38 -8.79 -12.03
N PHE A 51 11.11 -9.90 -12.72
CA PHE A 51 10.53 -11.11 -12.13
C PHE A 51 11.48 -11.91 -11.23
N GLN A 52 12.79 -11.70 -11.34
CA GLN A 52 13.80 -12.40 -10.54
C GLN A 52 14.17 -11.62 -9.28
N ARG A 53 13.63 -10.41 -9.10
CA ARG A 53 13.93 -9.55 -7.95
C ARG A 53 13.28 -10.12 -6.69
N ARG A 54 13.98 -10.00 -5.57
CA ARG A 54 13.64 -10.62 -4.28
C ARG A 54 12.23 -10.34 -3.76
N PHE A 55 11.73 -9.11 -3.93
CA PHE A 55 10.45 -8.66 -3.37
C PHE A 55 9.28 -8.69 -4.36
N THR A 56 9.44 -9.28 -5.54
CA THR A 56 8.41 -9.29 -6.60
C THR A 56 7.09 -9.90 -6.14
N THR A 57 7.13 -10.94 -5.31
CA THR A 57 5.92 -11.57 -4.76
C THR A 57 5.10 -10.60 -3.92
N PHE A 58 5.74 -9.75 -3.12
CA PHE A 58 5.04 -8.74 -2.32
C PHE A 58 4.47 -7.63 -3.19
N ILE A 59 5.16 -7.24 -4.27
CA ILE A 59 4.63 -6.26 -5.23
C ILE A 59 3.36 -6.80 -5.87
N ARG A 60 3.38 -8.04 -6.37
CA ARG A 60 2.19 -8.67 -6.98
C ARG A 60 0.99 -8.77 -6.02
N ARG A 61 1.25 -8.99 -4.74
CA ARG A 61 0.22 -9.01 -3.70
C ARG A 61 -0.44 -7.63 -3.54
N CYS A 62 0.36 -6.57 -3.51
CA CYS A 62 -0.15 -5.20 -3.51
C CYS A 62 -0.90 -4.85 -4.81
N ASP A 63 -0.40 -5.28 -5.97
CA ASP A 63 -1.06 -5.05 -7.27
C ASP A 63 -2.46 -5.70 -7.32
N GLU A 64 -2.60 -6.90 -6.75
CA GLU A 64 -3.88 -7.59 -6.65
C GLU A 64 -4.82 -6.87 -5.68
N ALA A 65 -4.32 -6.43 -4.52
CA ALA A 65 -5.12 -5.61 -3.60
C ALA A 65 -5.60 -4.32 -4.26
N GLU A 66 -4.75 -3.65 -5.05
CA GLU A 66 -5.12 -2.46 -5.81
C GLU A 66 -6.19 -2.79 -6.87
N ARG A 67 -6.09 -3.94 -7.56
CA ARG A 67 -7.12 -4.41 -8.49
C ARG A 67 -8.49 -4.51 -7.80
N VAL A 68 -8.53 -5.09 -6.60
CA VAL A 68 -9.77 -5.20 -5.81
C VAL A 68 -10.28 -3.81 -5.42
N LEU A 69 -9.42 -2.92 -4.94
CA LEU A 69 -9.82 -1.54 -4.59
C LEU A 69 -10.42 -0.79 -5.77
N ARG A 70 -9.84 -0.93 -6.99
CA ARG A 70 -10.41 -0.34 -8.21
C ARG A 70 -11.79 -0.90 -8.54
N TYR A 71 -12.01 -2.21 -8.35
CA TYR A 71 -13.34 -2.81 -8.52
C TYR A 71 -14.36 -2.23 -7.52
N LEU A 72 -13.97 -2.10 -6.25
CA LEU A 72 -14.83 -1.52 -5.21
C LEU A 72 -15.21 -0.06 -5.54
N ASP A 73 -14.25 0.76 -5.97
CA ASP A 73 -14.52 2.15 -6.37
C ASP A 73 -15.52 2.23 -7.54
N VAL A 74 -15.44 1.32 -8.52
CA VAL A 74 -16.39 1.25 -9.63
C VAL A 74 -17.80 0.86 -9.15
N GLU A 75 -17.95 -0.16 -8.31
CA GLU A 75 -19.27 -0.55 -7.78
C GLU A 75 -19.84 0.52 -6.83
N MET A 76 -19.02 1.17 -6.01
CA MET A 76 -19.46 2.27 -5.16
C MET A 76 -20.03 3.43 -5.99
N ARG A 77 -19.32 3.84 -7.05
CA ARG A 77 -19.80 4.88 -7.98
C ARG A 77 -21.09 4.48 -8.70
N ARG A 78 -21.24 3.20 -9.05
CA ARG A 78 -22.47 2.67 -9.68
C ARG A 78 -23.68 2.84 -8.77
N GLU A 79 -23.51 2.65 -7.47
CA GLU A 79 -24.57 2.80 -6.46
C GLU A 79 -24.66 4.25 -5.91
N GLY A 80 -23.84 5.19 -6.41
CA GLY A 80 -23.84 6.58 -5.97
C GLY A 80 -23.30 6.79 -4.55
N VAL A 81 -22.46 5.85 -4.06
CA VAL A 81 -21.80 5.95 -2.75
C VAL A 81 -20.43 6.59 -2.93
N GLU A 82 -20.21 7.73 -2.27
CA GLU A 82 -18.90 8.37 -2.24
C GLU A 82 -18.09 7.88 -1.01
N PRO A 83 -16.80 7.55 -1.18
CA PRO A 83 -15.94 7.21 -0.05
C PRO A 83 -15.76 8.42 0.88
N ALA A 84 -15.72 8.17 2.19
CA ALA A 84 -15.42 9.22 3.16
C ALA A 84 -14.00 9.75 2.95
N GLU A 85 -13.86 11.07 2.81
CA GLU A 85 -12.54 11.71 2.79
C GLU A 85 -11.92 11.61 4.19
N ALA A 86 -10.68 11.14 4.25
CA ALA A 86 -9.89 11.06 5.48
C ALA A 86 -8.60 11.87 5.30
N ASP A 87 -8.27 12.69 6.28
CA ASP A 87 -6.99 13.40 6.34
C ASP A 87 -5.86 12.44 6.79
N LEU A 88 -4.61 12.83 6.55
CA LEU A 88 -3.42 12.04 6.91
C LEU A 88 -3.39 11.69 8.41
N ASP A 89 -3.74 12.64 9.28
CA ASP A 89 -3.78 12.40 10.73
C ASP A 89 -4.85 11.35 11.12
N GLN A 90 -5.99 11.34 10.41
CA GLN A 90 -7.05 10.36 10.64
C GLN A 90 -6.62 8.98 10.16
N PHE A 91 -5.92 8.92 9.02
CA PHE A 91 -5.34 7.70 8.50
C PHE A 91 -4.30 7.12 9.45
N ASP A 92 -3.40 7.93 9.99
CA ASP A 92 -2.37 7.46 10.94
C ASP A 92 -3.00 6.94 12.23
N ALA A 93 -4.00 7.65 12.78
CA ALA A 93 -4.73 7.21 13.96
C ALA A 93 -5.46 5.87 13.70
N TRP A 94 -6.03 5.70 12.51
CA TRP A 94 -6.66 4.45 12.09
C TRP A 94 -5.63 3.33 11.92
N LEU A 95 -4.49 3.58 11.27
CA LEU A 95 -3.45 2.58 11.01
C LEU A 95 -2.89 2.03 12.33
N GLN A 96 -2.59 2.91 13.29
CA GLN A 96 -2.14 2.50 14.63
C GLN A 96 -3.18 1.66 15.38
N ARG A 97 -4.48 1.94 15.19
CA ARG A 97 -5.55 1.12 15.77
C ARG A 97 -5.55 -0.26 15.15
N GLU A 98 -5.46 -0.35 13.82
CA GLU A 98 -5.52 -1.62 13.12
C GLU A 98 -4.29 -2.48 13.37
N GLU A 99 -3.09 -1.89 13.40
CA GLU A 99 -1.85 -2.62 13.75
C GLU A 99 -1.92 -3.23 15.16
N ARG A 100 -2.45 -2.48 16.13
CA ARG A 100 -2.70 -2.99 17.48
C ARG A 100 -3.72 -4.13 17.47
N ALA A 101 -4.82 -3.97 16.73
CA ALA A 101 -5.85 -5.00 16.61
C ALA A 101 -5.29 -6.28 15.95
N ALA A 102 -4.52 -6.14 14.88
CA ALA A 102 -3.92 -7.26 14.16
C ALA A 102 -2.92 -8.04 15.03
N THR A 103 -2.12 -7.33 15.82
CA THR A 103 -1.17 -7.94 16.76
C THR A 103 -1.88 -8.79 17.82
N ILE A 104 -3.04 -8.33 18.31
CA ILE A 104 -3.83 -9.03 19.34
C ILE A 104 -4.64 -10.19 18.75
N ALA A 105 -5.23 -10.00 17.57
CA ALA A 105 -6.19 -10.93 16.99
C ALA A 105 -5.55 -12.05 16.14
N HIS A 106 -4.42 -11.78 15.48
CA HIS A 106 -3.90 -12.66 14.41
C HIS A 106 -2.53 -13.28 14.69
N GLY A 107 -2.03 -13.20 15.93
CA GLY A 107 -0.96 -14.08 16.42
C GLY A 107 0.33 -14.10 15.59
N GLY A 108 0.68 -12.99 14.94
CA GLY A 108 1.87 -12.88 14.09
C GLY A 108 1.62 -12.79 12.59
N ALA A 109 0.37 -12.84 12.12
CA ALA A 109 0.05 -12.48 10.74
C ALA A 109 0.36 -11.01 10.48
N SER A 110 0.90 -10.70 9.30
CA SER A 110 1.17 -9.32 8.94
C SER A 110 -0.14 -8.56 8.69
N LEU A 111 -0.16 -7.26 8.95
CA LEU A 111 -1.30 -6.40 8.65
C LEU A 111 -1.77 -6.57 7.18
N LEU A 112 -0.82 -6.71 6.25
CA LEU A 112 -1.10 -6.92 4.82
C LEU A 112 -1.90 -8.21 4.57
N GLU A 113 -1.57 -9.32 5.23
CA GLU A 113 -2.30 -10.59 5.09
C GLU A 113 -3.75 -10.47 5.55
N VAL A 114 -3.97 -9.74 6.66
CA VAL A 114 -5.31 -9.48 7.19
C VAL A 114 -6.13 -8.67 6.18
N TRP A 115 -5.54 -7.63 5.60
CA TRP A 115 -6.21 -6.79 4.62
C TRP A 115 -6.49 -7.51 3.30
N GLU A 116 -5.57 -8.33 2.80
CA GLU A 116 -5.80 -9.15 1.62
C GLU A 116 -6.97 -10.10 1.81
N ALA A 117 -7.01 -10.81 2.95
CA ALA A 117 -8.12 -11.70 3.27
C ALA A 117 -9.45 -10.94 3.37
N ARG A 118 -9.42 -9.75 3.99
CA ARG A 118 -10.60 -8.90 4.13
C ARG A 118 -11.08 -8.39 2.76
N LEU A 119 -10.20 -7.88 1.93
CA LEU A 119 -10.54 -7.37 0.59
C LEU A 119 -11.09 -8.49 -0.30
N SER A 120 -10.43 -9.65 -0.32
CA SER A 120 -10.89 -10.80 -1.10
C SER A 120 -12.28 -11.29 -0.66
N LYS A 121 -12.56 -11.28 0.66
CA LYS A 121 -13.89 -11.60 1.18
C LYS A 121 -14.96 -10.60 0.69
N HIS A 122 -14.70 -9.30 0.78
CA HIS A 122 -15.68 -8.28 0.37
C HIS A 122 -15.90 -8.27 -1.15
N GLU A 123 -14.84 -8.53 -1.95
CA GLU A 123 -14.98 -8.69 -3.40
C GLU A 123 -15.91 -9.85 -3.73
N ALA A 124 -15.71 -11.02 -3.11
CA ALA A 124 -16.53 -12.20 -3.36
C ALA A 124 -18.01 -11.97 -2.97
N GLU A 125 -18.25 -11.31 -1.84
CA GLU A 125 -19.61 -10.96 -1.39
C GLU A 125 -20.30 -10.00 -2.39
N LEU A 126 -19.59 -8.98 -2.87
CA LEU A 126 -20.14 -8.01 -3.82
C LEU A 126 -20.35 -8.62 -5.21
N GLN A 127 -19.45 -9.49 -5.67
CA GLN A 127 -19.65 -10.22 -6.93
C GLN A 127 -20.91 -11.09 -6.88
N GLN A 128 -21.11 -11.87 -5.80
CA GLN A 128 -22.32 -12.65 -5.62
C GLN A 128 -23.58 -11.78 -5.61
N MET A 129 -23.55 -10.65 -4.89
CA MET A 129 -24.68 -9.71 -4.88
C MET A 129 -24.96 -9.12 -6.26
N SER A 130 -23.92 -8.80 -7.03
CA SER A 130 -24.05 -8.27 -8.38
C SER A 130 -24.72 -9.28 -9.33
N GLU A 131 -24.39 -10.56 -9.22
CA GLU A 131 -24.99 -11.65 -9.99
C GLU A 131 -26.46 -11.87 -9.60
N TYR A 132 -26.78 -11.85 -8.30
CA TYR A 132 -28.16 -11.95 -7.83
C TYR A 132 -29.00 -10.77 -8.34
N ARG A 133 -28.46 -9.55 -8.31
CA ARG A 133 -29.13 -8.36 -8.85
C ARG A 133 -29.44 -8.53 -10.35
N GLU A 134 -28.47 -8.99 -11.15
CA GLU A 134 -28.69 -9.22 -12.58
C GLU A 134 -29.73 -10.30 -12.86
N SER A 135 -29.73 -11.38 -12.09
CA SER A 135 -30.72 -12.46 -12.26
C SER A 135 -32.14 -12.00 -11.91
N LEU A 136 -32.31 -11.22 -10.83
CA LEU A 136 -33.61 -10.64 -10.47
C LEU A 136 -34.12 -9.65 -11.52
N VAL A 137 -33.24 -8.78 -12.05
CA VAL A 137 -33.61 -7.84 -13.11
C VAL A 137 -34.06 -8.56 -14.38
N ARG A 138 -33.43 -9.70 -14.73
CA ARG A 138 -33.85 -10.51 -15.89
C ARG A 138 -35.17 -11.26 -15.71
N VAL A 139 -35.55 -11.58 -14.47
CA VAL A 139 -36.82 -12.29 -14.17
C VAL A 139 -37.99 -11.32 -14.04
N CYS A 140 -37.74 -10.07 -13.65
CA CYS A 140 -38.78 -9.04 -13.50
C CYS A 140 -39.14 -8.29 -14.79
N VAL A 141 -38.43 -8.54 -15.90
CA VAL A 141 -38.74 -8.02 -17.26
C VAL A 141 -39.28 -9.15 -18.11
#